data_AF-A0A5B9Y4X0-F1
#
_entry.id   AF-A0A5B9Y4X0-F1
#
_cell.length_a   1.000
_cell.length_b   1.000
_cell.length_c   1.000
_cell.angle_alpha   90.00
_cell.angle_beta   90.00
_cell.angle_gamma   90.00
#
_symmetry.space_group_name_H-M   'P 1'
#
loop_
_entity.id
_entity.type
_entity.pdbx_description
1 polymer ?
#
loop_
_entity_poly.entity_id
_entity_poly.type
_entity_poly.pdbx_seq_one_letter_code
_entity_poly.pdbx_strand_id
1 'polypeptide(L)'
;MDEKELLKRIEDLEYKVDLYKQKEQYINNGVVKTKEVYEVARHNAEKIITKSVDMAFMIKKDIEEFLKRVDENPQDLEILSKQFLDKNKEIFVFDKEEIKNIAKKIVENVKK
;
A
#
# COMPACT_ATOMS: atom_id res chain seq x y z
N MET A 1 -11.01 37.77 47.54
CA MET A 1 -9.72 37.32 46.98
C MET A 1 -8.75 38.47 47.10
N ASP A 2 -7.58 38.17 47.65
CA ASP A 2 -6.47 39.12 47.77
C ASP A 2 -5.78 39.33 46.40
N GLU A 3 -5.16 40.48 46.20
CA GLU A 3 -4.42 40.84 44.98
C GLU A 3 -3.34 39.80 44.66
N LYS A 4 -2.66 39.29 45.70
CA LYS A 4 -1.65 38.24 45.57
C LYS A 4 -2.24 36.90 45.09
N GLU A 5 -3.47 36.61 45.49
CA GLU A 5 -4.20 35.40 45.08
C GLU A 5 -4.66 35.51 43.62
N LEU A 6 -5.07 36.72 43.19
CA LEU A 6 -5.39 37.03 41.80
C LEU A 6 -4.17 36.89 40.89
N LEU A 7 -3.02 37.44 41.27
CA LEU A 7 -1.78 37.35 40.49
C LEU A 7 -1.35 35.90 40.28
N LYS A 8 -1.35 35.09 41.35
CA LYS A 8 -1.05 33.66 41.24
C LYS A 8 -2.03 32.92 40.33
N ARG A 9 -3.32 33.27 40.40
CA ARG A 9 -4.35 32.70 39.52
C ARG A 9 -4.09 33.05 38.05
N ILE A 10 -3.65 34.28 37.77
CA ILE A 10 -3.32 34.73 36.41
C ILE A 10 -2.12 33.92 35.88
N GLU A 11 -1.04 33.79 36.66
CA GLU A 11 0.13 32.99 36.28
C GLU A 11 -0.24 31.51 36.01
N ASP A 12 -1.05 30.90 36.89
CA ASP A 12 -1.53 29.53 36.71
C ASP A 12 -2.39 29.37 35.44
N LEU A 13 -3.20 30.39 35.12
CA LEU A 13 -4.04 30.39 33.92
C LEU A 13 -3.21 30.59 32.65
N GLU A 14 -2.24 31.48 32.67
CA GLU A 14 -1.31 31.70 31.55
C GLU A 14 -0.51 30.43 31.24
N TYR A 15 0.00 29.76 32.28
CA TYR A 15 0.67 28.47 32.14
C TYR A 15 -0.24 27.40 31.53
N LYS A 16 -1.50 27.31 31.99
CA LYS A 16 -2.48 26.38 31.42
C LYS A 16 -2.79 26.69 29.96
N VAL A 17 -2.93 27.96 29.60
CA VAL A 17 -3.16 28.38 28.21
C VAL A 17 -1.99 27.96 27.33
N ASP A 18 -0.75 28.15 27.79
CA ASP A 18 0.43 27.73 27.04
C ASP A 18 0.46 26.20 26.84
N LEU A 19 0.18 25.42 27.89
CA LEU A 19 0.03 23.97 27.80
C LEU A 19 -1.04 23.54 26.79
N TYR A 20 -2.18 24.23 26.75
CA TYR A 20 -3.24 23.91 25.79
C TYR A 20 -2.82 24.23 24.35
N LYS A 21 -2.13 25.36 24.11
CA LYS A 21 -1.57 25.70 22.78
C LYS A 21 -0.57 24.65 22.31
N GLN A 22 0.32 24.19 23.18
CA GLN A 22 1.29 23.14 22.84
C GLN A 22 0.58 21.82 22.48
N LYS A 23 -0.46 21.44 23.24
CA LYS A 23 -1.27 20.24 22.93
C LYS A 23 -2.01 20.36 21.61
N GLU A 24 -2.61 21.52 21.35
CA GLU A 24 -3.29 21.79 20.08
C GLU A 24 -2.32 21.68 18.90
N GLN A 25 -1.13 22.26 19.02
CA GLN A 25 -0.10 22.15 17.97
C GLN A 25 0.34 20.70 17.76
N TYR A 26 0.53 19.93 18.83
CA TYR A 26 0.86 18.50 18.73
C TYR A 26 -0.24 17.71 18.01
N ILE A 27 -1.51 17.94 18.37
CA ILE A 27 -2.66 17.27 17.75
C ILE A 27 -2.76 17.66 16.28
N ASN A 28 -2.68 18.94 15.94
CA ASN A 28 -2.76 19.41 14.56
C ASN A 28 -1.65 18.81 13.71
N ASN A 29 -0.42 18.80 14.20
CA ASN A 29 0.71 18.17 13.50
C ASN A 29 0.53 16.65 13.38
N GLY A 30 0.00 15.99 14.41
CA GLY A 30 -0.30 14.56 14.41
C GLY A 30 -1.35 14.22 13.35
N VAL A 31 -2.45 14.98 13.30
CA VAL A 31 -3.53 14.80 12.33
C VAL A 31 -3.02 14.97 10.89
N VAL A 32 -2.18 15.98 10.63
CA VAL A 32 -1.59 16.19 9.31
C VAL A 32 -0.71 15.01 8.91
N LYS A 33 0.21 14.57 9.77
CA LYS A 33 1.08 13.41 9.50
C LYS A 33 0.28 12.14 9.26
N THR A 34 -0.76 11.90 10.05
CA THR A 34 -1.62 10.72 9.87
C THR A 34 -2.33 10.76 8.51
N LYS A 35 -2.85 11.92 8.09
CA LYS A 35 -3.44 12.08 6.76
C LYS A 35 -2.44 11.76 5.63
N GLU A 36 -1.23 12.30 5.71
CA GLU A 36 -0.17 12.04 4.72
C GLU A 36 0.16 10.54 4.63
N VAL A 37 0.29 9.86 5.77
CA VAL A 37 0.54 8.40 5.80
C VAL A 37 -0.61 7.63 5.18
N TYR A 38 -1.87 8.00 5.47
CA TYR A 38 -3.03 7.37 4.87
C TYR A 38 -3.09 7.59 3.35
N GLU A 39 -2.74 8.78 2.86
CA GLU A 39 -2.69 9.07 1.43
C GLU A 39 -1.64 8.23 0.71
N VAL A 40 -0.43 8.13 1.29
CA VAL A 40 0.63 7.28 0.74
C VAL A 40 0.22 5.80 0.74
N ALA A 41 -0.36 5.32 1.83
CA ALA A 41 -0.84 3.93 1.93
C ALA A 41 -1.94 3.65 0.91
N ARG A 42 -2.89 4.57 0.75
CA ARG A 42 -3.96 4.49 -0.24
C ARG A 42 -3.40 4.45 -1.66
N HIS A 43 -2.50 5.37 -2.01
CA HIS A 43 -1.90 5.41 -3.35
C HIS A 43 -1.14 4.10 -3.67
N ASN A 44 -0.41 3.56 -2.69
CA ASN A 44 0.28 2.28 -2.85
C ASN A 44 -0.70 1.12 -3.03
N ALA A 45 -1.80 1.09 -2.26
CA ALA A 45 -2.84 0.08 -2.41
C ALA A 45 -3.50 0.16 -3.79
N GLU A 46 -3.86 1.35 -4.25
CA GLU A 46 -4.41 1.60 -5.59
C GLU A 46 -3.45 1.07 -6.68
N LYS A 47 -2.15 1.40 -6.57
CA LYS A 47 -1.13 0.92 -7.52
C LYS A 47 -1.01 -0.61 -7.55
N ILE A 48 -1.07 -1.26 -6.39
CA ILE A 48 -1.05 -2.74 -6.29
C ILE A 48 -2.29 -3.33 -6.95
N ILE A 49 -3.47 -2.82 -6.62
CA ILE A 49 -4.75 -3.28 -7.17
C ILE A 49 -4.75 -3.16 -8.69
N THR A 50 -4.40 -1.99 -9.23
CA THR A 50 -4.34 -1.76 -10.67
C THR A 50 -3.42 -2.75 -11.35
N LYS A 51 -2.19 -2.95 -10.83
CA LYS A 51 -1.26 -3.93 -11.38
C LYS A 51 -1.81 -5.36 -11.35
N SER A 52 -2.48 -5.76 -10.27
CA SER A 52 -3.10 -7.08 -10.16
C SER A 52 -4.23 -7.26 -11.18
N VAL A 53 -5.05 -6.23 -11.40
CA VAL A 53 -6.12 -6.25 -12.41
C VAL A 53 -5.54 -6.33 -13.82
N ASP A 54 -4.53 -5.51 -14.12
CA ASP A 54 -3.85 -5.52 -15.42
C ASP A 54 -3.24 -6.89 -15.72
N MET A 55 -2.57 -7.47 -14.74
CA MET A 55 -1.98 -8.82 -14.85
C MET A 55 -3.04 -9.89 -15.09
N ALA A 56 -4.18 -9.84 -14.38
CA ALA A 56 -5.29 -10.74 -14.61
C ALA A 56 -5.86 -10.62 -16.03
N PHE A 57 -5.98 -9.38 -16.55
CA PHE A 57 -6.45 -9.14 -17.91
C PHE A 57 -5.46 -9.66 -18.97
N MET A 58 -4.16 -9.48 -18.75
CA MET A 58 -3.12 -10.02 -19.63
C MET A 58 -3.17 -11.55 -19.67
N ILE A 59 -3.24 -12.22 -18.52
CA ILE A 59 -3.34 -13.68 -18.45
C ILE A 59 -4.60 -14.17 -19.15
N LYS A 60 -5.75 -13.51 -18.91
CA LYS A 60 -7.01 -13.85 -19.58
C LYS A 60 -6.83 -13.82 -21.11
N LYS A 61 -6.27 -12.75 -21.65
CA LYS A 61 -6.03 -12.58 -23.08
C LYS A 61 -5.10 -13.67 -23.64
N ASP A 62 -4.05 -14.00 -22.90
CA ASP A 62 -3.12 -15.05 -23.28
C ASP A 62 -3.77 -16.44 -23.30
N ILE A 63 -4.67 -16.71 -22.35
CA ILE A 63 -5.47 -17.94 -22.33
C ILE A 63 -6.42 -17.99 -23.54
N GLU A 64 -7.14 -16.91 -23.83
CA GLU A 64 -8.03 -16.83 -24.99
C GLU A 64 -7.27 -17.06 -26.31
N GLU A 65 -6.08 -16.47 -26.45
CA GLU A 65 -5.22 -16.67 -27.60
C GLU A 65 -4.71 -18.11 -27.70
N PHE A 66 -4.28 -18.70 -26.59
CA PHE A 66 -3.85 -20.09 -26.53
C PHE A 66 -4.97 -21.05 -26.95
N LEU A 67 -6.16 -20.91 -26.36
CA LEU A 67 -7.32 -21.74 -26.67
C LEU A 67 -7.69 -21.65 -28.15
N LYS A 68 -7.72 -20.43 -28.71
CA LYS A 68 -7.98 -20.23 -30.14
C LYS A 68 -6.97 -20.96 -31.03
N ARG A 69 -5.68 -20.88 -30.71
CA ARG A 69 -4.62 -21.55 -31.48
C ARG A 69 -4.72 -23.07 -31.39
N VAL A 70 -5.12 -23.60 -30.23
CA VAL A 70 -5.38 -25.04 -30.04
C VAL A 70 -6.58 -25.49 -30.85
N ASP A 71 -7.67 -24.72 -30.87
CA ASP A 71 -8.85 -25.03 -31.68
C ASP A 71 -8.52 -25.04 -33.19
N GLU A 72 -7.66 -24.12 -33.64
CA GLU A 72 -7.21 -24.04 -35.03
C GLU A 72 -6.19 -25.14 -35.41
N ASN A 73 -5.33 -25.57 -34.48
CA ASN A 73 -4.26 -26.55 -34.72
C ASN A 73 -4.12 -27.56 -33.56
N PRO A 74 -5.07 -28.50 -33.40
CA PRO A 74 -5.10 -29.40 -32.23
C PRO A 74 -3.88 -30.31 -32.11
N GLN A 75 -3.27 -30.69 -33.24
CA GLN A 75 -2.05 -31.52 -33.26
C GLN A 75 -0.83 -30.84 -32.61
N ASP A 76 -0.83 -29.51 -32.50
CA ASP A 76 0.30 -28.73 -31.96
C ASP A 76 0.15 -28.43 -30.46
N LEU A 77 -0.82 -29.06 -29.78
CA LEU A 77 -1.15 -28.80 -28.37
C LEU A 77 0.08 -28.79 -27.45
N GLU A 78 0.99 -29.75 -27.61
CA GLU A 78 2.17 -29.85 -26.74
C GLU A 78 3.12 -28.66 -26.94
N ILE A 79 3.31 -28.23 -28.20
CA ILE A 79 4.15 -27.09 -28.56
C ILE A 79 3.50 -25.79 -28.07
N LEU A 80 2.21 -25.61 -28.34
CA LEU A 80 1.44 -24.45 -27.90
C LEU A 80 1.42 -24.32 -26.37
N SER A 81 1.32 -25.44 -25.65
CA SER A 81 1.34 -25.45 -24.18
C SER A 81 2.68 -25.01 -23.63
N LYS A 82 3.79 -25.48 -24.20
CA LYS A 82 5.15 -25.02 -23.82
C LYS A 82 5.32 -23.53 -24.07
N GLN A 83 4.90 -23.04 -25.24
CA GLN A 83 4.96 -21.61 -25.57
C GLN A 83 4.13 -20.76 -24.60
N PHE A 84 2.92 -21.20 -24.24
CA PHE A 84 2.07 -20.50 -23.28
C PHE A 84 2.72 -20.42 -21.89
N LEU A 85 3.25 -21.56 -21.40
CA LEU A 85 3.92 -21.62 -20.11
C LEU A 85 5.20 -20.78 -20.07
N ASP A 86 6.00 -20.80 -21.14
CA ASP A 86 7.22 -19.99 -21.24
C ASP A 86 6.90 -18.49 -21.29
N LYS A 87 5.90 -18.08 -22.06
CA LYS A 87 5.43 -16.69 -22.13
C LYS A 87 4.98 -16.16 -20.77
N ASN A 88 4.37 -17.01 -19.96
CA ASN A 88 3.80 -16.67 -18.66
C ASN A 88 4.66 -17.17 -17.49
N LYS A 89 5.91 -17.56 -17.74
CA LYS A 89 6.78 -18.20 -16.74
C LYS A 89 6.95 -17.37 -15.48
N GLU A 90 7.15 -16.05 -15.63
CA GLU A 90 7.30 -15.15 -14.48
C GLU A 90 6.06 -15.15 -13.58
N ILE A 91 4.87 -15.36 -14.14
CA ILE A 91 3.61 -15.41 -13.39
C ILE A 91 3.49 -16.71 -12.59
N PHE A 92 3.91 -17.82 -13.20
CA PHE A 92 3.78 -19.16 -12.62
C PHE A 92 4.95 -19.58 -11.72
N VAL A 93 6.10 -18.89 -11.81
CA VAL A 93 7.31 -19.20 -11.03
C VAL A 93 7.25 -18.66 -9.61
N PHE A 94 6.41 -17.65 -9.31
CA PHE A 94 6.37 -17.08 -7.97
C PHE A 94 5.80 -18.08 -6.95
N ASP A 95 6.69 -18.64 -6.13
CA ASP A 95 6.31 -19.36 -4.92
C ASP A 95 5.64 -18.38 -3.95
N LYS A 96 4.56 -18.84 -3.31
CA LYS A 96 3.84 -18.09 -2.27
C LYS A 96 4.79 -17.59 -1.18
N GLU A 97 5.86 -18.32 -0.88
CA GLU A 97 6.88 -17.90 0.09
C GLU A 97 7.84 -16.82 -0.44
N GLU A 98 8.14 -16.78 -1.75
CA GLU A 98 8.93 -15.70 -2.35
C GLU A 98 8.17 -14.36 -2.34
N ILE A 99 6.89 -14.38 -2.72
CA ILE A 99 6.03 -13.18 -2.67
C ILE A 99 5.96 -12.64 -1.25
N LYS A 100 5.81 -13.53 -0.26
CA LYS A 100 5.73 -13.19 1.17
C LYS A 100 7.04 -12.59 1.69
N ASN A 101 8.19 -13.09 1.22
CA ASN A 101 9.50 -12.56 1.55
C ASN A 101 9.75 -11.17 0.93
N ILE A 102 9.32 -10.95 -0.31
CA ILE A 102 9.38 -9.63 -0.96
C ILE A 102 8.47 -8.64 -0.23
N ALA A 103 7.24 -9.03 0.09
CA ALA A 103 6.30 -8.20 0.85
C ALA A 103 6.86 -7.82 2.24
N LYS A 104 7.48 -8.78 2.95
CA LYS A 104 8.17 -8.50 4.22
C LYS A 104 9.28 -7.47 4.08
N LYS A 105 10.17 -7.62 3.09
CA LYS A 105 11.27 -6.66 2.84
C LYS A 105 10.76 -5.25 2.55
N ILE A 106 9.65 -5.12 1.83
CA ILE A 106 9.01 -3.83 1.56
C ILE A 106 8.50 -3.20 2.86
N VAL A 107 7.81 -3.97 3.72
CA VAL A 107 7.32 -3.48 5.02
C VAL A 107 8.46 -3.11 5.98
N GLU A 108 9.55 -3.87 5.97
CA GLU A 108 10.71 -3.62 6.84
C GLU A 108 11.52 -2.38 6.41
N ASN A 109 11.60 -2.10 5.11
CA ASN A 109 12.27 -0.90 4.59
C ASN A 109 11.48 0.40 4.84
N VAL A 110 10.16 0.32 5.04
CA VAL A 110 9.31 1.48 5.40
C VAL A 110 9.42 1.85 6.89
N LYS A 111 10.00 0.97 7.73
CA LYS A 111 10.21 1.22 9.16
C LYS A 111 11.53 1.93 9.50
N LYS A 112 12.37 2.24 8.51
CA LYS A 112 13.59 3.05 8.66
C LYS A 112 13.37 4.45 8.12
#